data_AF-A0A2Z5DTM5-F1
#
_entry.id   AF-A0A2Z5DTM5-F1
#
_cell.length_a   1.000
_cell.length_b   1.000
_cell.length_c   1.000
_cell.angle_alpha   90.00
_cell.angle_beta   90.00
_cell.angle_gamma   90.00
#
_symmetry.space_group_name_H-M   'P 1'
#
loop_
_entity.id
_entity.type
_entity.pdbx_description
1 polymer ?
#
loop_
_entity_poly.entity_id
_entity_poly.type
_entity_poly.pdbx_seq_one_letter_code
_entity_poly.pdbx_strand_id
1 'polypeptide(L)'
;MGIISRLFGGKSKPQYDNKPPIYGGDGLTDRSPAIVNCASMGMAQALIDGFISERCGEGSERGIEFTLKSPDNSEKLIKMICVTAPDGSEHKFYFDLSRPVAVAMKMSGL
;
A
#
# COMPACT_ATOMS: atom_id res chain seq x y z
N MET A 1 -9.95 7.40 52.85
CA MET A 1 -9.11 8.52 52.37
C MET A 1 -7.81 7.90 51.85
N GLY A 2 -7.78 7.42 50.60
CA GLY A 2 -7.12 8.11 49.47
C GLY A 2 -5.68 7.54 49.32
N ILE A 3 -5.06 7.32 48.17
CA ILE A 3 -5.36 7.65 46.78
C ILE A 3 -4.44 6.74 45.94
N ILE A 4 -5.01 6.13 44.90
CA ILE A 4 -4.30 5.29 43.92
C ILE A 4 -3.51 6.21 42.99
N SER A 5 -2.18 6.11 42.94
CA SER A 5 -1.38 6.71 41.88
C SER A 5 -0.96 5.65 40.88
N ARG A 6 -1.85 5.44 39.91
CA ARG A 6 -1.55 4.78 38.63
C ARG A 6 -0.41 5.53 37.95
N LEU A 7 0.80 4.97 37.97
CA LEU A 7 1.87 5.35 37.05
C LEU A 7 1.53 4.81 35.66
N PHE A 8 0.79 5.62 34.90
CA PHE A 8 0.62 5.51 33.46
C PHE A 8 1.13 6.81 32.83
N GLY A 9 1.92 6.71 31.76
CA GLY A 9 2.02 7.79 30.77
C GLY A 9 3.42 8.14 30.32
N GLY A 10 3.94 7.39 29.35
CA GLY A 10 5.14 7.77 28.61
C GLY A 10 5.30 7.08 27.27
N LYS A 11 4.21 6.58 26.65
CA LYS A 11 4.24 6.17 25.25
C LYS A 11 3.67 7.32 24.42
N SER A 12 4.54 8.05 23.74
CA SER A 12 4.17 8.95 22.65
C SER A 12 3.23 8.19 21.71
N LYS A 13 1.97 8.66 21.61
CA LYS A 13 0.95 8.07 20.73
C LYS A 13 1.53 7.98 19.32
N PRO A 14 1.36 6.86 18.59
CA PRO A 14 1.60 6.86 17.15
C PRO A 14 0.75 7.97 16.55
N GLN A 15 1.38 8.93 15.88
CA GLN A 15 0.68 9.80 14.97
C GLN A 15 0.26 8.90 13.80
N TYR A 16 -0.97 8.40 13.84
CA TYR A 16 -1.57 7.70 12.72
C TYR A 16 -1.48 8.64 11.53
N ASP A 17 -0.79 8.22 10.48
CA ASP A 17 -0.78 8.99 9.25
C ASP A 17 -2.20 8.90 8.69
N ASN A 18 -2.98 10.01 8.75
CA ASN A 18 -4.39 10.07 8.35
C ASN A 18 -4.59 9.91 6.82
N LYS A 19 -3.65 9.27 6.13
CA LYS A 19 -3.70 9.04 4.69
C LYS A 19 -4.53 7.80 4.39
N PRO A 20 -5.27 7.80 3.26
CA PRO A 20 -6.08 6.64 2.88
C PRO A 20 -5.19 5.42 2.58
N PRO A 21 -5.78 4.20 2.49
CA PRO A 21 -5.02 2.97 2.23
C PRO A 21 -4.23 2.98 0.91
N ILE A 22 -4.74 3.70 -0.10
CA ILE A 22 -4.02 4.00 -1.33
C ILE A 22 -4.06 5.51 -1.53
N TYR A 23 -2.91 6.13 -1.79
CA TYR A 23 -2.79 7.58 -2.02
C TYR A 23 -1.60 7.92 -2.93
N GLY A 24 -1.39 9.21 -3.20
CA GLY A 24 -0.23 9.69 -3.95
C GLY A 24 -0.53 9.75 -5.43
N GLY A 25 0.20 8.96 -6.22
CA GLY A 25 0.04 8.90 -7.67
C GLY A 25 -1.24 8.19 -8.12
N ASP A 26 -1.52 8.28 -9.42
CA ASP A 26 -2.68 7.64 -10.06
C ASP A 26 -2.46 6.15 -10.35
N GLY A 27 -1.22 5.68 -10.24
CA GLY A 27 -0.82 4.31 -10.49
C GLY A 27 -0.77 3.94 -11.97
N LEU A 28 -0.81 4.90 -12.90
CA LEU A 28 -0.82 4.64 -14.35
C LEU A 28 0.56 4.71 -14.99
N THR A 29 1.55 5.26 -14.27
CA THR A 29 2.94 5.37 -14.73
C THR A 29 3.93 5.07 -13.61
N ASP A 30 5.16 4.73 -13.98
CA ASP A 30 6.28 4.52 -13.06
C ASP A 30 6.74 5.81 -12.35
N ARG A 31 6.41 6.98 -12.88
CA ARG A 31 6.66 8.29 -12.26
C ARG A 31 5.58 8.71 -11.26
N SER A 32 4.38 8.15 -11.39
CA SER A 32 3.22 8.43 -10.54
C SER A 32 2.63 7.15 -9.94
N PRO A 33 3.45 6.33 -9.23
CA PRO A 33 2.94 5.10 -8.66
C PRO A 33 1.95 5.39 -7.52
N ALA A 34 0.90 4.59 -7.42
CA ALA A 34 -0.02 4.62 -6.31
C ALA A 34 0.68 4.05 -5.06
N ILE A 35 0.70 4.79 -3.97
CA ILE A 35 1.35 4.39 -2.71
C ILE A 35 0.37 3.52 -1.93
N VAL A 36 0.77 2.29 -1.62
CA VAL A 36 -0.05 1.37 -0.83
C VAL A 36 0.40 1.44 0.63
N ASN A 37 -0.47 1.96 1.49
CA ASN A 37 -0.22 2.16 2.92
C ASN A 37 -0.89 1.05 3.73
N CYS A 38 -0.14 -0.03 3.95
CA CYS A 38 -0.68 -1.20 4.62
C CYS A 38 0.32 -1.81 5.60
N ALA A 39 -0.22 -2.51 6.60
CA ALA A 39 0.58 -3.20 7.61
C ALA A 39 1.09 -4.58 7.15
N SER A 40 0.65 -5.13 6.03
CA SER A 40 1.17 -6.42 5.58
C SER A 40 1.08 -6.55 4.08
N MET A 41 1.91 -7.42 3.52
CA MET A 41 1.84 -7.74 2.10
C MET A 41 0.50 -8.36 1.71
N GLY A 42 -0.14 -9.14 2.59
CA GLY A 42 -1.49 -9.67 2.34
C GLY A 42 -2.54 -8.56 2.21
N MET A 43 -2.49 -7.55 3.08
CA MET A 43 -3.34 -6.36 2.94
C MET A 43 -3.00 -5.54 1.71
N ALA A 44 -1.71 -5.43 1.36
CA ALA A 44 -1.28 -4.76 0.14
C ALA A 44 -1.95 -5.38 -1.09
N GLN A 45 -1.96 -6.72 -1.17
CA GLN A 45 -2.58 -7.44 -2.28
C GLN A 45 -4.08 -7.20 -2.34
N ALA A 46 -4.80 -7.31 -1.22
CA ALA A 46 -6.24 -7.04 -1.19
C ALA A 46 -6.59 -5.60 -1.61
N LEU A 47 -5.80 -4.61 -1.20
CA LEU A 47 -5.97 -3.22 -1.61
C LEU A 47 -5.71 -3.01 -3.11
N ILE A 48 -4.66 -3.65 -3.63
CA ILE A 48 -4.34 -3.63 -5.06
C ILE A 48 -5.47 -4.27 -5.87
N ASP A 49 -5.98 -5.42 -5.43
CA ASP A 49 -7.07 -6.13 -6.11
C ASP A 49 -8.34 -5.27 -6.15
N GLY A 50 -8.69 -4.62 -5.04
CA GLY A 50 -9.80 -3.67 -4.98
C GLY A 50 -9.61 -2.51 -5.97
N PHE A 51 -8.43 -1.88 -5.95
CA PHE A 51 -8.10 -0.77 -6.85
C PHE A 51 -8.16 -1.15 -8.33
N ILE A 52 -7.74 -2.37 -8.67
CA ILE A 52 -7.79 -2.90 -10.04
C ILE A 52 -9.25 -3.17 -10.43
N SER A 53 -10.01 -3.87 -9.59
CA SER A 53 -11.42 -4.19 -9.85
C SER A 53 -12.27 -2.93 -10.05
N GLU A 54 -12.03 -1.88 -9.26
CA GLU A 54 -12.69 -0.58 -9.41
C GLU A 54 -12.43 0.08 -10.78
N ARG A 55 -11.28 -0.17 -11.42
CA ARG A 55 -10.90 0.43 -12.70
C ARG A 55 -11.16 -0.44 -13.91
N CYS A 56 -10.94 -1.74 -13.80
CA CYS A 56 -11.02 -2.70 -14.90
C CYS A 56 -12.33 -3.50 -14.90
N GLY A 57 -13.16 -3.35 -13.85
CA GLY A 57 -14.39 -4.09 -13.67
C GLY A 57 -14.17 -5.47 -13.04
N GLU A 58 -15.26 -6.06 -12.56
CA GLU A 58 -15.25 -7.42 -12.05
C GLU A 58 -14.87 -8.41 -13.16
N GLY A 59 -14.00 -9.38 -12.83
CA GLY A 59 -13.51 -10.38 -13.79
C GLY A 59 -12.21 -10.00 -14.50
N SER A 60 -11.56 -8.88 -14.14
CA SER A 60 -10.21 -8.58 -14.60
C SER A 60 -9.19 -9.59 -14.07
N GLU A 61 -8.22 -9.99 -14.90
CA GLU A 61 -7.19 -10.96 -14.54
C GLU A 61 -5.83 -10.29 -14.35
N ARG A 62 -5.15 -10.60 -13.23
CA ARG A 62 -3.77 -10.18 -13.01
C ARG A 62 -2.82 -11.09 -13.77
N GLY A 63 -2.05 -10.49 -14.66
CA GLY A 63 -1.01 -11.16 -15.44
C GLY A 63 0.36 -11.03 -14.79
N ILE A 64 1.37 -10.79 -15.62
CA ILE A 64 2.77 -10.74 -15.19
C ILE A 64 3.02 -9.52 -14.31
N GLU A 65 3.81 -9.72 -13.27
CA GLU A 65 4.23 -8.69 -12.32
C GLU A 65 5.73 -8.46 -12.40
N PHE A 66 6.14 -7.20 -12.32
CA PHE A 66 7.53 -6.79 -12.39
C PHE A 66 7.88 -5.89 -11.21
N THR A 67 9.13 -6.00 -10.75
CA THR A 67 9.70 -5.04 -9.81
C THR A 67 10.65 -4.13 -10.57
N LEU A 68 10.28 -2.86 -10.67
CA LEU A 68 11.01 -1.80 -11.34
C LEU A 68 11.79 -0.98 -10.32
N LYS A 69 12.97 -0.48 -10.70
CA LYS A 69 13.62 0.59 -9.93
C LYS A 69 12.88 1.90 -10.22
N SER A 70 12.64 2.70 -9.19
CA SER A 70 12.06 4.03 -9.40
C SER A 70 13.03 4.90 -10.20
N PRO A 71 12.55 5.65 -11.21
CA PRO A 71 13.40 6.46 -12.08
C PRO A 71 14.17 7.53 -11.29
N ASP A 72 13.54 8.10 -10.26
CA ASP A 72 14.09 9.21 -9.48
C ASP A 72 14.78 8.76 -8.17
N ASN A 73 14.70 7.48 -7.82
CA ASN A 73 15.29 6.96 -6.58
C ASN A 73 15.61 5.47 -6.72
N SER A 74 16.90 5.14 -6.82
CA SER A 74 17.36 3.75 -7.01
C SER A 74 17.09 2.82 -5.83
N GLU A 75 16.85 3.35 -4.63
CA GLU A 75 16.52 2.56 -3.43
C GLU A 75 15.03 2.23 -3.35
N LYS A 76 14.21 2.97 -4.12
CA LYS A 76 12.77 2.77 -4.18
C LYS A 76 12.42 1.75 -5.26
N LEU A 77 11.64 0.75 -4.89
CA LEU A 77 11.14 -0.29 -5.79
C LEU A 77 9.65 -0.08 -6.06
N ILE A 78 9.28 -0.10 -7.33
CA ILE A 78 7.91 0.03 -7.81
C ILE A 78 7.47 -1.32 -8.36
N LYS A 79 6.30 -1.78 -7.93
CA LYS A 79 5.69 -2.97 -8.48
C LYS A 79 4.78 -2.60 -9.65
N MET A 80 5.09 -3.12 -10.84
CA MET A 80 4.22 -3.01 -12.01
C MET A 80 3.41 -4.31 -12.15
N ILE A 81 2.11 -4.18 -12.35
CA ILE A 81 1.20 -5.31 -12.55
C ILE A 81 0.50 -5.10 -13.89
N CYS A 82 0.65 -6.06 -14.79
CA CYS A 82 -0.16 -6.11 -16.02
C CYS A 82 -1.51 -6.74 -15.69
N VAL A 83 -2.60 -6.15 -16.16
CA VAL A 83 -3.96 -6.62 -15.94
C VAL A 83 -4.68 -6.70 -17.28
N THR A 84 -5.40 -7.79 -17.51
CA THR A 84 -6.30 -7.93 -18.65
C THR A 84 -7.73 -7.72 -18.18
N ALA A 85 -8.42 -6.71 -18.71
CA ALA A 85 -9.81 -6.45 -18.40
C ALA A 85 -10.74 -7.46 -19.13
N PRO A 86 -12.01 -7.60 -18.72
CA PRO A 86 -12.95 -8.55 -19.33
C PRO A 86 -13.20 -8.33 -20.82
N ASP A 87 -12.99 -7.11 -21.32
CA ASP A 87 -13.09 -6.77 -22.75
C ASP A 87 -11.83 -7.14 -23.56
N GLY A 88 -10.82 -7.72 -22.90
CA GLY A 88 -9.54 -8.11 -23.50
C GLY A 88 -8.52 -6.98 -23.56
N SER A 89 -8.83 -5.78 -23.06
CA SER A 89 -7.86 -4.68 -23.00
C SER A 89 -6.80 -4.91 -21.92
N GLU A 90 -5.56 -4.50 -22.21
CA GLU A 90 -4.44 -4.62 -21.28
C GLU A 90 -4.16 -3.28 -20.59
N HIS A 91 -4.07 -3.32 -19.26
CA HIS A 91 -3.71 -2.20 -18.41
C HIS A 91 -2.43 -2.50 -17.64
N LYS A 92 -1.70 -1.44 -17.30
CA LYS A 92 -0.52 -1.53 -16.43
C LYS A 92 -0.74 -0.62 -15.24
N PHE A 93 -0.59 -1.19 -14.05
CA PHE A 93 -0.67 -0.44 -12.81
C PHE A 93 0.66 -0.46 -12.07
N TYR A 94 1.01 0.67 -11.46
CA TYR A 94 2.29 0.91 -10.81
C TYR A 94 2.03 1.24 -9.34
N PHE A 95 2.58 0.42 -8.45
CA PHE A 95 2.40 0.53 -7.02
C PHE A 95 3.72 0.70 -6.30
N ASP A 96 3.77 1.68 -5.42
CA ASP A 96 4.86 1.84 -4.48
C ASP A 96 4.56 1.04 -3.21
N LEU A 97 5.33 -0.04 -3.02
CA LEU A 97 5.29 -0.90 -1.84
C LEU A 97 6.47 -0.62 -0.90
N SER A 98 7.33 0.35 -1.22
CA SER A 98 8.51 0.74 -0.45
C SER A 98 8.15 1.49 0.83
N ARG A 99 6.88 1.52 1.21
CA ARG A 99 6.39 1.99 2.50
C ARG A 99 5.97 0.76 3.33
N PRO A 100 6.90 -0.04 3.88
CA PRO A 100 6.53 -1.16 4.74
C PRO A 100 6.48 -0.68 6.21
N VAL A 101 5.48 -1.19 6.94
CA VAL A 101 5.73 -1.80 8.26
C VAL A 101 5.94 -0.87 9.46
N ALA A 102 6.04 0.47 9.34
CA ALA A 102 5.98 1.31 10.55
C ALA A 102 4.65 1.16 11.32
N VAL A 103 3.57 0.88 10.59
CA VAL A 103 2.23 0.62 11.15
C VAL A 103 2.07 -0.85 11.58
N ALA A 104 2.77 -1.79 10.94
CA ALA A 104 2.66 -3.22 11.23
C ALA A 104 3.49 -3.70 12.41
N MET A 105 4.75 -3.27 12.49
CA MET A 105 5.63 -3.57 13.63
C MET A 105 5.03 -3.01 14.93
N LYS A 106 4.24 -1.94 14.84
CA LYS A 106 3.53 -1.35 15.99
C LYS A 106 2.28 -2.12 16.40
N MET A 107 1.72 -2.95 15.51
CA MET A 107 0.56 -3.81 15.77
C MET A 107 0.96 -5.24 16.19
N SER A 108 2.19 -5.68 15.93
CA SER A 108 2.69 -7.02 16.31
C SER A 108 3.27 -7.11 17.73
N GLY A 109 3.27 -6.01 18.50
CA GLY A 109 3.59 -6.06 19.94
C GLY A 109 4.97 -6.62 20.30
N LEU A 110 5.99 -6.40 19.46
CA LEU A 110 7.40 -6.57 19.81
C LEU A 110 7.99 -5.24 20.25
#